data_AF-A0AAD9F9R1-F1
#
_entry.id   AF-A0AAD9F9R1-F1
#
_cell.length_a   1.000
_cell.length_b   1.000
_cell.length_c   1.000
_cell.angle_alpha   90.00
_cell.angle_beta   90.00
_cell.angle_gamma   90.00
#
_symmetry.space_group_name_H-M   'P 1'
#
loop_
_entity.id
_entity.type
_entity.pdbx_description
1 polymer ?
#
loop_
_entity_poly.entity_id
_entity_poly.type
_entity_poly.pdbx_seq_one_letter_code
_entity_poly.pdbx_strand_id
1 'polypeptide(L)'
;MATKKACVDAPKRSRSPVVLEAEMFGEFQDWCLRTYGDSGKTKTVTRRKYNKIMQTLLQSDESDGVYMDNINAKFKFWVKSKGFTVGTNVLGGEKKKGAPGKPVLYVPVKTTCSDGNSAQDNSSLKRVAVVEDFFDIIYAMHVEMGADPGRAPKHAGQKKTYKAIAETYAFLPREAVTRFLMSCGECQKRMHINPSTAEFKENDRPTSLVPDLIDYNMPLTATYLKQMKLQCMTPTER
;
A
#
# COMPACT_ATOMS: atom_id res chain seq x y z
N MET A 1 -15.07 -28.64 48.79
CA MET A 1 -14.72 -29.15 47.45
C MET A 1 -14.79 -27.98 46.47
N ALA A 2 -13.64 -27.51 45.96
CA ALA A 2 -13.58 -26.41 45.01
C ALA A 2 -13.01 -26.93 43.68
N THR A 3 -13.86 -27.00 42.67
CA THR A 3 -13.54 -27.48 41.33
C THR A 3 -12.64 -26.47 40.60
N LYS A 4 -11.41 -26.90 40.28
CA LYS A 4 -10.50 -26.18 39.39
C LYS A 4 -11.07 -26.18 37.96
N LYS A 5 -11.36 -25.00 37.41
CA LYS A 5 -11.64 -24.85 35.97
C LYS A 5 -10.30 -24.83 35.23
N ALA A 6 -10.07 -25.83 34.38
CA ALA A 6 -8.96 -25.85 33.44
C ALA A 6 -9.23 -24.84 32.31
N CYS A 7 -8.34 -23.87 32.16
CA CYS A 7 -8.28 -23.02 30.97
C CYS A 7 -7.70 -23.88 29.84
N VAL A 8 -8.50 -24.13 28.81
CA VAL A 8 -8.07 -24.81 27.58
C VAL A 8 -7.29 -23.80 26.73
N ASP A 9 -5.96 -23.92 26.77
CA ASP A 9 -5.06 -23.27 25.82
C ASP A 9 -5.28 -23.90 24.44
N ALA A 10 -5.91 -23.15 23.53
CA ALA A 10 -6.07 -23.56 22.14
C ALA A 10 -4.72 -23.41 21.41
N PRO A 11 -4.27 -24.39 20.61
CA PRO A 11 -2.99 -24.30 19.92
C PRO A 11 -3.07 -23.23 18.83
N LYS A 12 -2.19 -22.22 18.91
CA LYS A 12 -1.87 -21.31 17.79
C LYS A 12 -1.31 -22.13 16.62
N ARG A 13 -2.19 -22.71 15.80
CA ARG A 13 -1.82 -23.34 14.54
C ARG A 13 -1.19 -22.26 13.65
N SER A 14 0.07 -22.45 13.25
CA SER A 14 0.69 -21.62 12.23
C SER A 14 -0.13 -21.76 10.94
N ARG A 15 -0.86 -20.72 10.56
CA ARG A 15 -1.63 -20.69 9.33
C ARG A 15 -0.68 -20.67 8.13
N SER A 16 -1.07 -21.32 7.04
CA SER A 16 -0.27 -21.32 5.81
C SER A 16 -0.22 -19.91 5.18
N PRO A 17 0.87 -19.52 4.49
CA PRO A 17 0.98 -18.22 3.83
C PRO A 17 -0.14 -17.92 2.83
N VAL A 18 -0.61 -18.94 2.10
CA VAL A 18 -1.68 -18.82 1.09
C VAL A 18 -3.02 -18.42 1.72
N VAL A 19 -3.32 -18.92 2.92
CA VAL A 19 -4.55 -18.57 3.63
C VAL A 19 -4.51 -17.11 4.13
N LEU A 20 -3.33 -16.62 4.55
CA LEU A 20 -3.17 -15.24 5.00
C LEU A 20 -3.31 -14.23 3.85
N GLU A 21 -2.84 -14.57 2.65
CA GLU A 21 -2.98 -13.73 1.46
C GLU A 21 -4.46 -13.62 1.03
N ALA A 22 -5.19 -14.73 1.02
CA ALA A 22 -6.61 -14.74 0.64
C ALA A 22 -7.50 -13.95 1.63
N GLU A 23 -7.24 -14.05 2.94
CA GLU A 23 -7.92 -13.25 3.96
C GLU A 23 -7.62 -11.75 3.77
N MET A 24 -6.35 -11.40 3.56
CA MET A 24 -5.92 -10.03 3.29
C MET A 24 -6.57 -9.47 2.02
N PHE A 25 -6.64 -10.27 0.95
CA PHE A 25 -7.31 -9.92 -0.29
C PHE A 25 -8.79 -9.59 -0.04
N GLY A 26 -9.52 -10.48 0.62
CA GLY A 26 -10.94 -10.30 0.89
C GLY A 26 -11.24 -8.99 1.63
N GLU A 27 -10.60 -8.78 2.78
CA GLU A 27 -10.82 -7.59 3.62
C GLU A 27 -10.44 -6.28 2.90
N PHE A 28 -9.31 -6.30 2.18
CA PHE A 28 -8.82 -5.14 1.45
C PHE A 28 -9.73 -4.80 0.26
N GLN A 29 -10.09 -5.82 -0.53
CA GLN A 29 -10.93 -5.67 -1.72
C GLN A 29 -12.31 -5.13 -1.35
N ASP A 30 -12.92 -5.71 -0.32
CA ASP A 30 -14.20 -5.26 0.22
C ASP A 30 -14.17 -3.80 0.64
N TRP A 31 -13.10 -3.38 1.32
CA TRP A 31 -12.91 -1.99 1.68
C TRP A 31 -12.74 -1.11 0.45
N CYS A 32 -11.90 -1.49 -0.52
CA CYS A 32 -11.69 -0.74 -1.75
C CYS A 32 -12.99 -0.54 -2.56
N LEU A 33 -13.81 -1.58 -2.68
CA LEU A 33 -15.09 -1.50 -3.40
C LEU A 33 -16.09 -0.59 -2.70
N ARG A 34 -16.15 -0.62 -1.36
CA ARG A 34 -17.01 0.30 -0.59
C ARG A 34 -16.54 1.75 -0.69
N THR A 35 -15.24 1.99 -0.66
CA THR A 35 -14.66 3.35 -0.62
C THR A 35 -14.53 3.98 -2.01
N TYR A 36 -14.15 3.19 -3.02
CA TYR A 36 -13.77 3.67 -4.36
C TYR A 36 -14.56 3.04 -5.50
N GLY A 37 -15.51 2.13 -5.22
CA GLY A 37 -16.36 1.49 -6.22
C GLY A 37 -17.37 2.43 -6.88
N ASP A 38 -18.29 1.88 -7.66
CA ASP A 38 -19.19 2.66 -8.52
C ASP A 38 -20.17 3.57 -7.76
N SER A 39 -20.47 3.25 -6.49
CA SER A 39 -21.29 4.08 -5.61
C SER A 39 -20.56 5.29 -5.03
N GLY A 40 -19.22 5.29 -5.09
CA GLY A 40 -18.37 6.36 -4.57
C GLY A 40 -18.28 7.57 -5.51
N LYS A 41 -18.33 8.79 -4.95
CA LYS A 41 -18.05 10.04 -5.69
C LYS A 41 -16.54 10.31 -5.81
N THR A 42 -15.80 9.34 -6.33
CA THR A 42 -14.34 9.34 -6.34
C THR A 42 -13.78 9.53 -7.76
N LYS A 43 -12.51 9.95 -7.83
CA LYS A 43 -11.77 10.06 -9.10
C LYS A 43 -11.21 8.72 -9.59
N THR A 44 -11.45 7.62 -8.88
CA THR A 44 -10.94 6.29 -9.21
C THR A 44 -11.63 5.69 -10.44
N VAL A 45 -11.02 4.65 -11.00
CA VAL A 45 -11.52 3.95 -12.19
C VAL A 45 -11.91 2.52 -11.80
N THR A 46 -13.20 2.22 -11.81
CA THR A 46 -13.71 0.85 -11.65
C THR A 46 -13.60 0.08 -12.97
N ARG A 47 -13.80 -1.24 -12.95
CA ARG A 47 -13.81 -2.06 -14.17
C ARG A 47 -14.87 -1.59 -15.14
N ARG A 48 -16.05 -1.25 -14.63
CA ARG A 48 -17.15 -0.70 -15.44
C ARG A 48 -16.74 0.62 -16.10
N LYS A 49 -16.13 1.54 -15.34
CA LYS A 49 -15.64 2.81 -15.86
C LYS A 49 -14.51 2.60 -16.89
N TYR A 50 -13.58 1.70 -16.62
CA TYR A 50 -12.51 1.30 -17.53
C TYR A 50 -13.04 0.83 -18.89
N ASN A 51 -13.98 -0.12 -18.87
CA ASN A 51 -14.60 -0.63 -20.10
C ASN A 51 -15.34 0.46 -20.88
N LYS A 52 -16.02 1.36 -20.16
CA LYS A 52 -16.71 2.50 -20.78
C LYS A 52 -15.74 3.50 -21.42
N ILE A 53 -14.57 3.72 -20.82
CA ILE A 53 -13.49 4.53 -21.43
C ILE A 53 -12.96 3.82 -22.69
N MET A 54 -12.68 2.52 -22.61
CA MET A 54 -12.21 1.74 -23.77
C MET A 54 -13.18 1.81 -24.95
N GLN A 55 -14.48 1.59 -24.70
CA GLN A 55 -15.52 1.72 -25.73
C GLN A 55 -15.54 3.12 -26.35
N THR A 56 -15.43 4.17 -25.52
CA THR A 56 -15.40 5.56 -26.01
C THR A 56 -14.21 5.83 -26.93
N LEU A 57 -13.04 5.23 -26.64
CA LEU A 57 -11.81 5.44 -27.42
C LEU A 57 -11.77 4.60 -28.70
N LEU A 58 -12.17 3.33 -28.65
CA LEU A 58 -12.11 2.42 -29.80
C LEU A 58 -13.20 2.69 -30.85
N GLN A 59 -14.38 3.14 -30.43
CA GLN A 59 -15.50 3.44 -31.34
C GLN A 59 -15.42 4.86 -31.96
N SER A 60 -14.36 5.62 -31.67
CA SER A 60 -14.13 6.92 -32.32
C SER A 60 -13.43 6.76 -33.70
N ASP A 61 -12.97 5.55 -34.04
CA ASP A 61 -12.14 5.27 -35.22
C ASP A 61 -12.86 4.51 -36.36
N GLU A 62 -14.02 3.89 -36.09
CA GLU A 62 -14.83 3.22 -37.12
C GLU A 62 -16.30 3.68 -37.13
N SER A 63 -16.75 4.02 -38.33
CA SER A 63 -18.09 4.42 -38.71
C SER A 63 -19.12 3.29 -38.49
N ASP A 64 -19.76 3.26 -37.34
CA ASP A 64 -21.18 2.86 -37.24
C ASP A 64 -21.85 3.47 -36.00
N GLY A 65 -22.76 4.42 -36.22
CA GLY A 65 -23.30 5.34 -35.21
C GLY A 65 -24.29 4.74 -34.21
N VAL A 66 -24.58 3.44 -34.29
CA VAL A 66 -25.72 2.81 -33.59
C VAL A 66 -25.51 2.66 -32.08
N TYR A 67 -24.26 2.66 -31.58
CA TYR A 67 -23.95 2.51 -30.15
C TYR A 67 -23.51 3.80 -29.43
N MET A 68 -23.33 4.91 -30.15
CA MET A 68 -22.81 6.17 -29.59
C MET A 68 -23.81 6.97 -28.77
N ASP A 69 -25.11 6.72 -28.96
CA ASP A 69 -26.19 7.51 -28.38
C ASP A 69 -26.35 7.32 -26.86
N ASN A 70 -25.76 6.26 -26.28
CA ASN A 70 -25.91 5.95 -24.85
C ASN A 70 -24.79 6.54 -23.95
N ILE A 71 -23.76 7.17 -24.51
CA ILE A 71 -22.65 7.74 -23.72
C ILE A 71 -22.81 9.26 -23.55
N ASN A 72 -22.99 9.69 -22.30
CA ASN A 72 -23.16 11.09 -21.91
C ASN A 72 -21.99 12.00 -22.34
N ALA A 73 -22.28 13.18 -22.90
CA ALA A 73 -21.29 14.16 -23.36
C ALA A 73 -20.31 14.62 -22.27
N LYS A 74 -20.75 14.77 -21.01
CA LYS A 74 -19.88 15.08 -19.86
C LYS A 74 -18.82 14.00 -19.65
N PHE A 75 -19.19 12.75 -19.86
CA PHE A 75 -18.25 11.62 -19.77
C PHE A 75 -17.24 11.66 -20.91
N LYS A 76 -17.68 11.86 -22.16
CA LYS A 76 -16.79 12.01 -23.33
C LYS A 76 -15.80 13.18 -23.13
N PHE A 77 -16.28 14.32 -22.64
CA PHE A 77 -15.43 15.47 -22.32
C PHE A 77 -14.40 15.15 -21.23
N TRP A 78 -14.80 14.44 -20.16
CA TRP A 78 -13.87 14.00 -19.12
C TRP A 78 -12.80 13.04 -19.67
N VAL A 79 -13.19 12.08 -20.51
CA VAL A 79 -12.24 11.14 -21.14
C VAL A 79 -11.21 11.91 -21.98
N LYS A 80 -11.68 12.81 -22.85
CA LYS A 80 -10.80 13.64 -23.68
C LYS A 80 -9.91 14.57 -22.84
N SER A 81 -10.47 15.22 -21.82
CA SER A 81 -9.75 16.14 -20.93
C SER A 81 -8.65 15.45 -20.11
N LYS A 82 -8.83 14.17 -19.75
CA LYS A 82 -7.81 13.38 -19.07
C LYS A 82 -6.74 12.81 -19.99
N GLY A 83 -6.94 12.85 -21.30
CA GLY A 83 -5.99 12.35 -22.28
C GLY A 83 -5.84 10.83 -22.24
N PHE A 84 -6.92 10.09 -22.00
CA PHE A 84 -6.85 8.64 -22.04
C PHE A 84 -6.44 8.16 -23.44
N THR A 85 -5.53 7.20 -23.48
CA THR A 85 -5.06 6.54 -24.71
C THR A 85 -5.06 5.03 -24.50
N VAL A 86 -5.25 4.28 -25.60
CA VAL A 86 -5.18 2.82 -25.58
C VAL A 86 -3.79 2.41 -26.08
N GLY A 87 -3.08 1.61 -25.28
CA GLY A 87 -1.81 1.00 -25.67
C GLY A 87 -1.89 -0.52 -25.60
N THR A 88 -0.91 -1.21 -26.18
CA THR A 88 -0.77 -2.67 -26.05
C THR A 88 0.10 -2.98 -24.82
N ASN A 89 -0.33 -3.89 -23.94
CA ASN A 89 0.50 -4.30 -22.80
C ASN A 89 1.68 -5.17 -23.26
N VAL A 90 2.87 -4.58 -23.40
CA VAL A 90 4.11 -5.29 -23.79
C VAL A 90 4.90 -5.79 -22.57
N LEU A 91 4.50 -5.44 -21.34
CA LEU A 91 5.26 -5.72 -20.10
C LEU A 91 4.91 -7.03 -19.41
N GLY A 92 3.92 -7.80 -19.92
CA GLY A 92 3.71 -9.19 -19.51
C GLY A 92 4.52 -10.09 -20.41
N GLY A 93 5.56 -10.72 -19.87
CA GLY A 93 6.44 -11.62 -20.60
C GLY A 93 5.70 -12.72 -21.36
N GLU A 94 6.40 -13.24 -22.37
CA GLU A 94 5.99 -14.23 -23.38
C GLU A 94 5.23 -13.65 -24.59
N LYS A 95 6.02 -13.26 -25.59
CA LYS A 95 5.60 -13.22 -27.00
C LYS A 95 5.13 -14.62 -27.43
N LYS A 96 3.87 -14.99 -27.16
CA LYS A 96 3.16 -15.90 -28.07
C LYS A 96 2.85 -15.09 -29.32
N LYS A 97 3.68 -15.26 -30.36
CA LYS A 97 3.41 -14.81 -31.73
C LYS A 97 1.96 -15.16 -32.08
N GLY A 98 1.08 -14.17 -32.19
CA GLY A 98 -0.25 -14.34 -32.77
C GLY A 98 -1.45 -13.77 -32.02
N ALA A 99 -1.33 -13.32 -30.76
CA ALA A 99 -2.43 -12.65 -30.05
C ALA A 99 -2.15 -11.16 -29.87
N PRO A 100 -3.03 -10.23 -30.31
CA PRO A 100 -2.91 -8.85 -29.90
C PRO A 100 -2.97 -8.81 -28.37
N GLY A 101 -1.92 -8.27 -27.73
CA GLY A 101 -1.87 -8.16 -26.27
C GLY A 101 -3.10 -7.42 -25.76
N LYS A 102 -3.60 -7.78 -24.56
CA LYS A 102 -4.78 -7.13 -23.99
C LYS A 102 -4.59 -5.60 -23.98
N PRO A 103 -5.55 -4.83 -24.53
CA PRO A 103 -5.43 -3.37 -24.56
C PRO A 103 -5.41 -2.81 -23.14
N VAL A 104 -4.56 -1.81 -22.90
CA VAL A 104 -4.41 -1.16 -21.59
C VAL A 104 -4.58 0.34 -21.74
N LEU A 105 -5.31 0.97 -20.80
CA LEU A 105 -5.46 2.42 -20.75
C LEU A 105 -4.24 3.08 -20.12
N TYR A 106 -3.82 4.16 -20.75
CA TYR A 106 -2.77 5.06 -20.30
C TYR A 106 -3.29 6.49 -20.19
N VAL A 107 -2.64 7.29 -19.34
CA VAL A 107 -2.83 8.74 -19.27
C VAL A 107 -1.48 9.47 -19.25
N PRO A 108 -1.37 10.63 -19.89
CA PRO A 108 -0.17 11.44 -19.86
C PRO A 108 0.11 11.97 -18.47
N VAL A 109 1.38 11.98 -18.10
CA VAL A 109 1.88 12.65 -16.92
C VAL A 109 2.45 13.98 -17.37
N LYS A 110 1.83 15.07 -16.92
CA LYS A 110 2.40 16.40 -17.13
C LYS A 110 3.64 16.52 -16.24
N THR A 111 4.82 16.32 -16.81
CA THR A 111 6.08 16.72 -16.18
C THR A 111 6.11 18.24 -16.16
N THR A 112 6.19 18.84 -14.98
CA THR A 112 6.38 20.28 -14.84
C THR A 112 7.84 20.61 -15.19
N CYS A 113 8.16 20.61 -16.48
CA CYS A 113 9.40 21.14 -17.01
C CYS A 113 9.02 22.37 -17.83
N SER A 114 9.06 23.52 -17.16
CA SER A 114 9.27 24.80 -17.82
C SER A 114 10.66 24.76 -18.46
N ASP A 115 10.73 24.74 -19.78
CA ASP A 115 11.49 25.70 -20.60
C ASP A 115 11.48 25.23 -22.05
N GLY A 116 11.23 26.19 -22.95
CA GLY A 116 10.73 25.95 -24.29
C GLY A 116 11.64 25.18 -25.23
N ASN A 117 10.99 24.59 -26.22
CA ASN A 117 11.51 24.22 -27.53
C ASN A 117 12.38 22.94 -27.59
N SER A 118 11.72 21.79 -27.72
CA SER A 118 12.13 20.75 -28.67
C SER A 118 10.98 19.78 -28.95
N ALA A 119 10.75 19.56 -30.23
CA ALA A 119 9.82 18.56 -30.76
C ALA A 119 10.18 17.16 -30.24
N GLN A 120 9.14 16.36 -30.02
CA GLN A 120 9.12 15.02 -29.40
C GLN A 120 9.01 15.02 -27.87
N ASP A 121 7.85 15.53 -27.43
CA ASP A 121 7.33 15.41 -26.07
C ASP A 121 7.18 13.92 -25.72
N ASN A 122 8.21 13.33 -25.11
CA ASN A 122 8.11 12.02 -24.46
C ASN A 122 7.27 12.19 -23.19
N SER A 123 5.98 12.49 -23.36
CA SER A 123 5.03 12.53 -22.25
C SER A 123 5.01 11.13 -21.65
N SER A 124 5.64 11.00 -20.47
CA SER A 124 5.63 9.74 -19.75
C SER A 124 4.17 9.33 -19.50
N LEU A 125 3.79 8.16 -19.99
CA LEU A 125 2.44 7.62 -19.85
C LEU A 125 2.37 6.75 -18.59
N LYS A 126 1.33 6.92 -17.78
CA LYS A 126 1.03 6.02 -16.65
C LYS A 126 -0.13 5.11 -16.98
N ARG A 127 -0.02 3.85 -16.57
CA ARG A 127 -1.11 2.87 -16.68
C ARG A 127 -2.25 3.26 -15.75
N VAL A 128 -3.49 3.16 -16.22
CA VAL A 128 -4.66 3.40 -15.37
C VAL A 128 -4.85 2.22 -14.43
N ALA A 129 -4.77 2.45 -13.12
CA ALA A 129 -5.12 1.45 -12.13
C ALA A 129 -6.64 1.32 -12.01
N VAL A 130 -7.10 0.07 -11.96
CA VAL A 130 -8.51 -0.28 -11.78
C VAL A 130 -8.73 -0.65 -10.32
N VAL A 131 -9.81 -0.15 -9.70
CA VAL A 131 -10.10 -0.34 -8.27
C VAL A 131 -10.07 -1.81 -7.88
N GLU A 132 -10.65 -2.65 -8.72
CA GLU A 132 -10.74 -4.10 -8.53
C GLU A 132 -9.38 -4.79 -8.60
N ASP A 133 -8.37 -4.17 -9.23
CA ASP A 133 -7.01 -4.68 -9.38
C ASP A 133 -6.03 -4.04 -8.37
N PHE A 134 -6.50 -3.18 -7.44
CA PHE A 134 -5.60 -2.48 -6.52
C PHE A 134 -4.77 -3.44 -5.68
N PHE A 135 -5.36 -4.54 -5.20
CA PHE A 135 -4.62 -5.54 -4.44
C PHE A 135 -3.46 -6.10 -5.26
N ASP A 136 -3.75 -6.66 -6.43
CA ASP A 136 -2.74 -7.32 -7.29
C ASP A 136 -1.64 -6.34 -7.71
N ILE A 137 -2.00 -5.09 -8.02
CA ILE A 137 -1.04 -4.04 -8.37
C ILE A 137 -0.11 -3.75 -7.19
N ILE A 138 -0.67 -3.52 -6.00
CA ILE A 138 0.15 -3.18 -4.83
C ILE A 138 0.99 -4.39 -4.42
N TYR A 139 0.41 -5.59 -4.40
CA TYR A 139 1.08 -6.83 -4.07
C TYR A 139 2.27 -7.08 -5.00
N ALA A 140 2.08 -7.00 -6.33
CA ALA A 140 3.16 -7.22 -7.29
C ALA A 140 4.32 -6.20 -7.17
N MET A 141 4.02 -4.95 -6.79
CA MET A 141 5.04 -3.92 -6.59
C MET A 141 5.69 -3.98 -5.20
N HIS A 142 4.97 -4.54 -4.22
CA HIS A 142 5.40 -4.64 -2.84
C HIS A 142 6.21 -5.93 -2.60
N VAL A 143 5.74 -7.05 -3.11
CA VAL A 143 6.37 -8.36 -3.00
C VAL A 143 7.22 -8.57 -4.25
N GLU A 144 8.50 -8.21 -4.17
CA GLU A 144 9.42 -8.46 -5.26
C GLU A 144 9.65 -9.97 -5.37
N MET A 145 9.14 -10.59 -6.45
CA MET A 145 9.58 -11.93 -6.86
C MET A 145 11.03 -11.81 -7.32
N GLY A 146 11.96 -12.32 -6.51
CA GLY A 146 13.35 -12.47 -6.94
C GLY A 146 13.43 -13.39 -8.16
N ALA A 147 14.40 -13.15 -9.05
CA ALA A 147 14.65 -14.01 -10.21
C ALA A 147 15.07 -15.46 -9.82
N ASP A 148 15.40 -15.70 -8.54
CA ASP A 148 15.79 -17.00 -8.01
C ASP A 148 14.58 -17.75 -7.42
N PRO A 149 14.14 -18.88 -8.02
CA PRO A 149 12.97 -19.64 -7.60
C PRO A 149 13.10 -20.35 -6.24
N GLY A 150 14.25 -20.23 -5.55
CA GLY A 150 14.53 -20.87 -4.26
C GLY A 150 14.51 -19.95 -3.04
N ARG A 151 14.29 -18.63 -3.21
CA ARG A 151 14.36 -17.67 -2.09
C ARG A 151 12.98 -17.18 -1.71
N ALA A 152 12.74 -17.07 -0.39
CA ALA A 152 11.52 -16.47 0.14
C ALA A 152 11.25 -15.07 -0.48
N PRO A 153 9.98 -14.74 -0.80
CA PRO A 153 9.62 -13.45 -1.39
C PRO A 153 10.16 -12.28 -0.57
N LYS A 154 10.70 -11.25 -1.25
CA LYS A 154 11.22 -10.07 -0.56
C LYS A 154 10.21 -8.94 -0.61
N HIS A 155 9.79 -8.50 0.57
CA HIS A 155 8.95 -7.32 0.70
C HIS A 155 9.77 -6.04 0.57
N ALA A 156 9.42 -5.23 -0.43
CA ALA A 156 9.95 -3.89 -0.65
C ALA A 156 9.50 -2.95 0.49
N GLY A 157 10.42 -2.07 0.91
CA GLY A 157 10.10 -1.06 1.91
C GLY A 157 8.98 -0.12 1.47
N GLN A 158 8.31 0.50 2.43
CA GLN A 158 7.21 1.43 2.21
C GLN A 158 7.54 2.51 1.17
N LYS A 159 8.68 3.21 1.33
CA LYS A 159 9.12 4.28 0.41
C LYS A 159 9.31 3.77 -1.03
N LYS A 160 9.87 2.56 -1.20
CA LYS A 160 10.12 1.95 -2.50
C LYS A 160 8.81 1.58 -3.19
N THR A 161 7.88 0.96 -2.45
CA THR A 161 6.55 0.59 -2.93
C THR A 161 5.76 1.82 -3.43
N TYR A 162 5.71 2.89 -2.63
CA TYR A 162 5.05 4.13 -3.04
C TYR A 162 5.64 4.73 -4.31
N LYS A 163 6.97 4.76 -4.41
CA LYS A 163 7.65 5.34 -5.57
C LYS A 163 7.33 4.53 -6.83
N ALA A 164 7.49 3.21 -6.79
CA ALA A 164 7.22 2.33 -7.92
C ALA A 164 5.77 2.43 -8.43
N ILE A 165 4.80 2.43 -7.51
CA ILE A 165 3.38 2.57 -7.86
C ILE A 165 3.10 3.96 -8.45
N ALA A 166 3.58 5.02 -7.79
CA ALA A 166 3.34 6.38 -8.24
C ALA A 166 3.99 6.69 -9.59
N GLU A 167 5.10 6.04 -9.93
CA GLU A 167 5.77 6.17 -11.23
C GLU A 167 5.04 5.41 -12.34
N THR A 168 4.45 4.25 -12.03
CA THR A 168 3.91 3.34 -13.05
C THR A 168 2.40 3.52 -13.27
N TYR A 169 1.65 3.87 -12.23
CA TYR A 169 0.19 3.87 -12.24
C TYR A 169 -0.42 5.25 -11.96
N ALA A 170 -1.53 5.52 -12.61
CA ALA A 170 -2.43 6.63 -12.35
C ALA A 170 -3.72 6.13 -11.70
N PHE A 171 -4.45 7.02 -11.03
CA PHE A 171 -5.74 6.72 -10.38
C PHE A 171 -5.70 5.68 -9.24
N LEU A 172 -4.52 5.42 -8.67
CA LEU A 172 -4.36 4.60 -7.46
C LEU A 172 -4.18 5.52 -6.24
N PRO A 173 -5.16 5.61 -5.32
CA PRO A 173 -5.08 6.47 -4.13
C PRO A 173 -3.97 6.05 -3.17
N ARG A 174 -3.27 7.04 -2.60
CA ARG A 174 -2.22 6.81 -1.59
C ARG A 174 -2.73 6.03 -0.38
N GLU A 175 -3.95 6.34 0.07
CA GLU A 175 -4.60 5.68 1.20
C GLU A 175 -4.75 4.17 1.01
N ALA A 176 -5.08 3.71 -0.21
CA ALA A 176 -5.16 2.29 -0.52
C ALA A 176 -3.80 1.59 -0.35
N VAL A 177 -2.71 2.22 -0.82
CA VAL A 177 -1.36 1.70 -0.63
C VAL A 177 -0.98 1.65 0.85
N THR A 178 -1.27 2.72 1.62
CA THR A 178 -0.99 2.74 3.07
C THR A 178 -1.69 1.59 3.76
N ARG A 179 -2.99 1.43 3.49
CA ARG A 179 -3.82 0.43 4.16
C ARG A 179 -3.34 -0.99 3.85
N PHE A 180 -2.98 -1.27 2.61
CA PHE A 180 -2.37 -2.55 2.22
C PHE A 180 -1.05 -2.81 2.97
N LEU A 181 -0.15 -1.82 3.02
CA LEU A 181 1.14 -1.99 3.69
C LEU A 181 0.98 -2.21 5.21
N MET A 182 -0.04 -1.59 5.81
CA MET A 182 -0.38 -1.77 7.22
C MET A 182 -1.02 -3.13 7.51
N SER A 183 -1.74 -3.74 6.55
CA SER A 183 -2.30 -5.10 6.71
C SER A 183 -1.32 -6.21 6.32
N CYS A 184 -0.16 -5.87 5.76
CA CYS A 184 0.85 -6.85 5.38
C CYS A 184 1.50 -7.47 6.63
N GLY A 185 1.12 -8.69 6.98
CA GLY A 185 1.58 -9.38 8.20
C GLY A 185 3.09 -9.59 8.28
N GLU A 186 3.79 -9.68 7.15
CA GLU A 186 5.26 -9.79 7.13
C GLU A 186 5.96 -8.46 7.47
N CYS A 187 5.44 -7.35 6.93
CA CYS A 187 5.96 -6.02 7.22
C CYS A 187 5.56 -5.54 8.62
N GLN A 188 4.34 -5.87 9.06
CA GLN A 188 3.86 -5.52 10.40
C GLN A 188 4.72 -6.17 11.49
N LYS A 189 5.14 -7.43 11.31
CA LYS A 189 6.08 -8.11 12.23
C LYS A 189 7.40 -7.35 12.35
N ARG A 190 7.99 -6.88 11.24
CA ARG A 190 9.24 -6.10 11.28
C ARG A 190 9.06 -4.71 11.88
N MET A 191 7.87 -4.12 11.77
CA MET A 191 7.55 -2.82 12.38
C MET A 191 7.40 -2.90 13.90
N HIS A 192 6.88 -4.02 14.43
CA HIS A 192 6.69 -4.22 15.88
C HIS A 192 7.81 -5.02 16.57
N ILE A 193 8.71 -5.66 15.81
CA ILE A 193 9.94 -6.27 16.35
C ILE A 193 11.05 -5.21 16.31
N ASN A 194 10.96 -4.21 17.20
CA ASN A 194 12.09 -3.67 17.98
C ASN A 194 11.60 -2.60 18.99
N PRO A 195 11.75 -2.84 20.29
CA PRO A 195 12.68 -1.98 21.05
C PRO A 195 13.71 -2.78 21.88
N SER A 196 14.07 -4.01 21.49
CA SER A 196 14.98 -4.81 22.31
C SER A 196 15.78 -5.86 21.52
N THR A 197 16.55 -5.41 20.53
CA THR A 197 17.85 -6.03 20.16
C THR A 197 18.75 -4.95 19.54
N ALA A 198 18.92 -3.82 20.22
CA ALA A 198 20.23 -3.20 20.18
C ALA A 198 21.08 -3.99 21.16
N GLU A 199 22.19 -4.56 20.71
CA GLU A 199 23.22 -5.06 21.61
C GLU A 199 23.71 -3.85 22.42
N PHE A 200 23.04 -3.58 23.54
CA PHE A 200 23.60 -2.80 24.61
C PHE A 200 24.70 -3.66 25.20
N LYS A 201 25.90 -3.43 24.67
CA LYS A 201 27.16 -3.71 25.35
C LYS A 201 26.94 -3.36 26.82
N GLU A 202 27.02 -4.38 27.65
CA GLU A 202 26.89 -4.31 29.11
C GLU A 202 27.82 -3.22 29.64
N ASN A 203 27.29 -2.03 29.87
CA ASN A 203 27.89 -0.99 30.69
C ASN A 203 26.76 -0.13 31.23
N ASP A 204 26.66 -0.13 32.55
CA ASP A 204 25.70 0.60 33.39
C ASP A 204 24.22 0.28 33.21
N ARG A 205 23.82 -0.81 33.89
CA ARG A 205 22.44 -1.06 34.31
C ARG A 205 21.98 0.08 35.24
N PRO A 206 20.94 0.86 34.92
CA PRO A 206 20.25 1.58 35.99
C PRO A 206 19.56 0.52 36.85
N THR A 207 19.91 0.49 38.14
CA THR A 207 19.30 -0.38 39.15
C THR A 207 17.78 -0.39 38.98
N SER A 208 17.20 -1.58 38.81
CA SER A 208 15.75 -1.77 38.71
C SER A 208 15.11 -1.20 39.98
N LEU A 209 14.48 -0.03 39.86
CA LEU A 209 13.74 0.57 40.96
C LEU A 209 12.41 -0.19 41.08
N VAL A 210 12.21 -0.71 42.28
CA VAL A 210 11.03 -1.47 42.69
C VAL A 210 9.76 -0.63 42.40
N PRO A 211 8.71 -1.18 41.78
CA PRO A 211 7.52 -0.44 41.34
C PRO A 211 6.70 0.32 42.39
N ASP A 212 7.06 0.25 43.68
CA ASP A 212 6.20 0.67 44.79
C ASP A 212 6.46 2.08 45.34
N LEU A 213 7.29 2.91 44.66
CA LEU A 213 7.65 4.26 45.12
C LEU A 213 7.14 5.40 44.22
N ILE A 214 6.44 5.09 43.12
CA ILE A 214 5.96 6.12 42.18
C ILE A 214 4.55 6.54 42.56
N ASP A 215 4.42 7.69 43.20
CA ASP A 215 3.14 8.35 43.43
C ASP A 215 2.62 8.98 42.12
N TYR A 216 1.60 8.36 41.54
CA TYR A 216 0.99 8.77 40.27
C TYR A 216 0.20 10.08 40.35
N ASN A 217 -0.07 10.59 41.57
CA ASN A 217 -0.73 11.89 41.73
C ASN A 217 0.25 13.08 41.69
N MET A 218 1.56 12.82 41.56
CA MET A 218 2.56 13.87 41.51
C MET A 218 3.04 14.12 40.07
N PRO A 219 3.13 15.39 39.62
CA PRO A 219 3.60 15.68 38.27
C PRO A 219 5.02 15.14 38.05
N LEU A 220 5.28 14.60 36.86
CA LEU A 220 6.53 13.92 36.49
C LEU A 220 7.78 14.75 36.81
N THR A 221 7.70 16.08 36.69
CA THR A 221 8.77 17.02 37.03
C THR A 221 9.13 16.99 38.52
N ALA A 222 8.13 16.86 39.40
CA ALA A 222 8.35 16.77 40.85
C ALA A 222 8.99 15.42 41.23
N THR A 223 8.57 14.32 40.61
CA THR A 223 9.19 12.99 40.80
C THR A 223 10.66 13.01 40.37
N TYR A 224 10.97 13.62 39.22
CA TYR A 224 12.34 13.77 38.73
C TYR A 224 13.20 14.62 39.68
N LEU A 225 12.71 15.78 40.13
CA LEU A 225 13.44 16.62 41.09
C LEU A 225 13.72 15.88 42.41
N LYS A 226 12.75 15.09 42.89
CA LYS A 226 12.89 14.31 44.13
C LYS A 226 13.95 13.22 43.99
N GLN A 227 14.00 12.54 42.85
CA GLN A 227 15.02 11.54 42.54
C GLN A 227 16.42 12.16 42.42
N MET A 228 16.55 13.31 41.75
CA MET A 228 17.81 14.08 41.66
C MET A 228 18.29 14.52 43.05
N LYS A 229 17.37 14.96 43.92
CA LYS A 229 17.71 15.37 45.29
C LYS A 229 18.18 14.20 46.16
N LEU A 230 17.62 13.00 45.96
CA LEU A 230 18.06 11.79 46.67
C LEU A 230 19.44 11.30 46.21
N GLN A 231 19.77 11.46 44.92
CA GLN A 231 21.10 11.11 44.40
C GLN A 231 22.21 12.03 44.92
N CYS A 232 21.91 13.28 45.27
CA CYS A 232 22.88 14.18 45.89
C CYS A 232 23.18 13.88 47.38
N MET A 233 22.42 12.99 48.03
CA MET A 233 22.53 12.73 49.48
C MET A 233 23.20 11.39 49.83
N THR A 234 23.77 10.67 48.87
CA THR A 234 24.58 9.47 49.19
C THR A 234 25.96 9.93 49.69
N PRO A 235 26.32 9.74 50.98
CA PRO A 235 27.66 10.03 51.43
C PRO A 235 28.58 8.92 50.90
N THR A 236 29.62 9.31 50.19
CA THR A 236 30.77 8.45 49.90
C THR A 236 31.51 8.20 51.22
N GLU A 237 31.13 7.16 51.95
CA GLU A 237 31.97 6.61 53.02
C GLU A 237 32.97 5.61 52.40
N ARG A 238 34.26 5.92 52.56
CA ARG A 238 35.40 5.02 52.35
C ARG A 238 35.80 4.40 53.67
#